data_AF-A0A4R2GQT1-F1
#
_entry.id   AF-A0A4R2GQT1-F1
#
_cell.length_a   1.000
_cell.length_b   1.000
_cell.length_c   1.000
_cell.angle_alpha   90.00
_cell.angle_beta   90.00
_cell.angle_gamma   90.00
#
_symmetry.space_group_name_H-M   'P 1'
#
loop_
_entity.id
_entity.type
_entity.pdbx_description
1 polymer ?
#
loop_
_entity_poly.entity_id
_entity_poly.type
_entity_poly.pdbx_seq_one_letter_code
_entity_poly.pdbx_strand_id
1 'polypeptide(L)'
;MTVRAKQAKMFVVAVVLAVAATGGCGGQRPGGGSASPSATVPPDLVKMRGTAADDAGSYELIVDGNRRFRQTLLTGPDAGAYVVWDGKVLLSYDPQSDPKYQRQENLSKDELPGATFFYRPGTKEFAELCPAARRLGTATVFGRTVVRYHCDKVVPAEDSPAEPVDAREIALDEQTGLVLASGGPDKLTEVTFGPVIAPDTFSTKMPPGGDSSTADGGPSGPGPVKTEARLRQIATATSTPIYYLGAEFHGLPLEDAIIFTGGTEAQGDTSLDPGQSLSVGYGSHCSEGTCSSRIEVGAEEIPLAQNIVGCSRLAPIHGVPTVSLAGDSVVLFTGPLAIRIGTTPGDVELAAQAAKELRRVGESAAAGTLPPPPASKLKLIDAACGRRPGEHGPGLYDDPALNPSEGMPAFTVPRLGGGQLRWADYNGKPVVVAAGDVTDVAAAVRRLAKLTSGGKSPTVIGLTWDTVGDKEHPAPTAEIQRKAGQLPVPVGYPATEPAVWLSDAAGIDPSQSGVIGFLDSKGIPSTLLPPDASDAEIRTALRQLH
;
A
#
# COMPACT_ATOMS: atom_id res chain seq x y z
N MET A 1 -2.84 22.09 -24.61
CA MET A 1 -3.54 22.50 -23.37
C MET A 1 -3.19 21.47 -22.31
N THR A 2 -2.29 21.83 -21.39
CA THR A 2 -1.86 20.97 -20.28
C THR A 2 -2.89 21.10 -19.16
N VAL A 3 -3.68 20.04 -18.96
CA VAL A 3 -4.66 19.95 -17.87
C VAL A 3 -3.94 19.31 -16.68
N ARG A 4 -3.72 20.09 -15.61
CA ARG A 4 -3.22 19.60 -14.32
C ARG A 4 -4.34 18.83 -13.63
N ALA A 5 -4.14 17.53 -13.42
CA ALA A 5 -5.02 16.67 -12.63
C ALA A 5 -4.98 17.09 -11.15
N LYS A 6 -6.14 17.13 -10.50
CA LYS A 6 -6.31 17.35 -9.06
C LYS A 6 -6.63 15.99 -8.42
N GLN A 7 -5.74 15.48 -7.57
CA GLN A 7 -6.01 14.36 -6.65
C GLN A 7 -7.08 14.78 -5.62
N ALA A 8 -8.10 13.95 -5.42
CA ALA A 8 -8.95 14.05 -4.23
C ALA A 8 -8.26 13.32 -3.08
N LYS A 9 -7.74 14.10 -2.12
CA LYS A 9 -7.14 13.57 -0.88
C LYS A 9 -8.28 13.28 0.09
N MET A 10 -8.33 12.07 0.64
CA MET A 10 -9.11 11.79 1.85
C MET A 10 -8.46 12.63 2.97
N PHE A 11 -9.13 13.69 3.42
CA PHE A 11 -8.57 14.67 4.35
C PHE A 11 -8.59 14.16 5.79
N VAL A 12 -7.58 13.35 6.15
CA VAL A 12 -6.99 13.45 7.48
C VAL A 12 -5.80 14.39 7.34
N VAL A 13 -6.00 15.68 7.66
CA VAL A 13 -4.87 16.62 7.73
C VAL A 13 -4.00 16.17 8.92
N ALA A 14 -2.98 15.37 8.63
CA ALA A 14 -1.85 15.21 9.55
C ALA A 14 -1.15 16.58 9.62
N VAL A 15 -1.47 17.36 10.64
CA VAL A 15 -0.91 18.69 10.85
C VAL A 15 0.57 18.55 11.23
N VAL A 16 1.46 18.75 10.26
CA VAL A 16 2.92 18.91 10.48
C VAL A 16 3.24 20.40 10.27
N LEU A 17 3.06 21.19 11.33
CA LEU A 17 3.22 22.66 11.35
C LEU A 17 4.64 23.05 11.00
N ALA A 18 4.84 24.17 10.26
CA ALA A 18 6.17 24.59 9.86
C ALA A 18 6.32 26.08 9.34
N VAL A 19 7.04 27.01 10.03
CA VAL A 19 7.12 28.49 9.74
C VAL A 19 8.56 29.08 9.75
N ALA A 20 8.85 30.08 8.89
CA ALA A 20 10.04 30.96 8.89
C ALA A 20 9.72 32.44 9.23
N ALA A 21 10.66 33.15 9.85
CA ALA A 21 10.51 34.51 10.36
C ALA A 21 11.09 35.61 9.44
N THR A 22 10.36 36.70 9.24
CA THR A 22 10.89 37.99 8.77
C THR A 22 10.43 39.10 9.72
N GLY A 23 11.37 39.90 10.22
CA GLY A 23 11.11 41.02 11.12
C GLY A 23 10.63 42.29 10.40
N GLY A 24 9.91 43.13 11.14
CA GLY A 24 9.56 44.50 10.74
C GLY A 24 8.58 45.16 11.69
N CYS A 25 9.03 46.18 12.43
CA CYS A 25 8.28 46.93 13.44
C CYS A 25 7.20 47.87 12.86
N GLY A 26 6.15 48.13 13.63
CA GLY A 26 5.29 49.32 13.47
C GLY A 26 3.91 49.14 14.13
N GLY A 27 3.70 49.74 15.30
CA GLY A 27 2.50 49.53 16.12
C GLY A 27 1.38 50.54 15.92
N GLN A 28 0.18 50.20 16.43
CA GLN A 28 -0.77 51.16 16.99
C GLN A 28 -1.85 50.44 17.82
N ARG A 29 -2.07 50.90 19.07
CA ARG A 29 -3.23 50.59 19.93
C ARG A 29 -4.42 51.47 19.50
N PRO A 30 -5.66 50.96 19.56
CA PRO A 30 -6.53 51.10 20.75
C PRO A 30 -7.36 49.81 21.01
N GLY A 31 -8.01 49.51 22.13
CA GLY A 31 -8.48 50.26 23.28
C GLY A 31 -9.91 49.80 23.60
N GLY A 32 -10.12 49.17 24.76
CA GLY A 32 -11.39 49.16 25.52
C GLY A 32 -12.40 48.02 25.26
N GLY A 33 -12.77 47.31 26.35
CA GLY A 33 -14.01 46.55 26.43
C GLY A 33 -13.98 45.31 27.32
N SER A 34 -13.83 45.46 28.64
CA SER A 34 -13.97 44.38 29.61
C SER A 34 -15.42 43.90 29.73
N ALA A 35 -15.65 42.61 29.48
CA ALA A 35 -16.72 41.83 30.08
C ALA A 35 -16.14 40.48 30.51
N SER A 36 -16.08 40.22 31.81
CA SER A 36 -15.57 38.96 32.37
C SER A 36 -16.65 37.89 32.40
N PRO A 37 -16.38 36.69 31.86
CA PRO A 37 -16.89 35.45 32.42
C PRO A 37 -15.75 34.78 33.19
N SER A 38 -15.89 34.69 34.52
CA SER A 38 -15.04 33.85 35.37
C SER A 38 -15.34 32.37 35.10
N ALA A 39 -14.78 31.85 34.02
CA ALA A 39 -14.37 30.45 33.95
C ALA A 39 -12.84 30.48 33.99
N THR A 40 -12.23 29.77 34.94
CA THR A 40 -10.77 29.58 34.97
C THR A 40 -10.40 28.87 33.68
N VAL A 41 -9.99 29.63 32.67
CA VAL A 41 -9.61 29.09 31.37
C VAL A 41 -8.40 28.19 31.61
N PRO A 42 -8.45 26.91 31.23
CA PRO A 42 -7.29 26.04 31.34
C PRO A 42 -6.10 26.70 30.61
N PRO A 43 -4.89 26.65 31.18
CA PRO A 43 -3.70 27.25 30.57
C PRO A 43 -3.40 26.69 29.16
N ASP A 44 -4.05 25.59 28.79
CA ASP A 44 -3.82 24.83 27.57
C ASP A 44 -4.87 25.11 26.48
N LEU A 45 -5.79 26.07 26.68
CA LEU A 45 -6.74 26.47 25.64
C LEU A 45 -6.12 27.51 24.70
N VAL A 46 -5.97 27.17 23.42
CA VAL A 46 -5.33 28.03 22.43
C VAL A 46 -6.14 28.05 21.13
N LYS A 47 -6.26 29.23 20.53
CA LYS A 47 -6.77 29.42 19.17
C LYS A 47 -5.65 29.91 18.26
N MET A 48 -5.52 29.27 17.11
CA MET A 48 -4.49 29.54 16.12
C MET A 48 -5.14 29.75 14.76
N ARG A 49 -4.53 30.59 13.93
CA ARG A 49 -4.83 30.69 12.51
C ARG A 49 -3.55 30.55 11.72
N GLY A 50 -3.66 29.93 10.55
CA GLY A 50 -2.55 29.79 9.65
C GLY A 50 -2.97 29.60 8.21
N THR A 51 -1.98 29.52 7.33
CA THR A 51 -2.12 29.17 5.92
C THR A 51 -1.46 27.81 5.70
N ALA A 52 -2.19 26.89 5.08
CA ALA A 52 -1.65 25.58 4.72
C ALA A 52 -0.69 25.68 3.53
N ALA A 53 0.16 24.67 3.38
CA ALA A 53 0.93 24.40 2.17
C ALA A 53 0.07 24.44 0.88
N ASP A 54 0.69 24.79 -0.25
CA ASP A 54 0.19 24.46 -1.60
C ASP A 54 -1.20 25.00 -1.98
N ASP A 55 -1.49 26.26 -1.65
CA ASP A 55 -2.76 26.94 -1.98
C ASP A 55 -4.02 26.25 -1.42
N ALA A 56 -3.87 25.33 -0.45
CA ALA A 56 -5.00 24.68 0.23
C ALA A 56 -5.85 25.66 1.05
N GLY A 57 -5.35 26.88 1.26
CA GLY A 57 -6.06 27.99 1.87
C GLY A 57 -5.61 28.26 3.30
N SER A 58 -6.49 28.88 4.08
CA SER A 58 -6.26 29.23 5.48
C SER A 58 -7.15 28.43 6.40
N TYR A 59 -6.70 28.22 7.62
CA TYR A 59 -7.41 27.44 8.62
C TYR A 59 -7.45 28.15 9.98
N GLU A 60 -8.45 27.79 10.76
CA GLU A 60 -8.54 28.08 12.19
C GLU A 60 -8.47 26.77 12.97
N LEU A 61 -7.69 26.75 14.04
CA LEU A 61 -7.51 25.60 14.92
C LEU A 61 -7.69 26.05 16.37
N ILE A 62 -8.63 25.43 17.08
CA ILE A 62 -8.86 25.64 18.51
C ILE A 62 -8.52 24.33 19.21
N VAL A 63 -7.63 24.38 20.21
CA VAL A 63 -7.14 23.20 20.94
C VAL A 63 -7.29 23.42 22.43
N ASP A 64 -7.64 22.35 23.16
CA ASP A 64 -7.71 22.32 24.63
C ASP A 64 -6.75 21.22 25.15
N GLY A 65 -5.47 21.58 25.24
CA GLY A 65 -4.40 20.61 25.43
C GLY A 65 -4.35 19.57 24.28
N ASN A 66 -3.87 18.37 24.59
CA ASN A 66 -3.95 17.22 23.67
C ASN A 66 -5.27 16.43 23.83
N ARG A 67 -6.32 17.05 24.39
CA ARG A 67 -7.57 16.34 24.74
C ARG A 67 -8.62 16.49 23.66
N ARG A 68 -8.78 17.70 23.13
CA ARG A 68 -9.86 18.09 22.23
C ARG A 68 -9.36 19.14 21.25
N PHE A 69 -9.88 19.10 20.03
CA PHE A 69 -9.59 20.15 19.05
C PHE A 69 -10.76 20.36 18.10
N ARG A 70 -10.76 21.53 17.45
CA ARG A 70 -11.58 21.84 16.30
C ARG A 70 -10.71 22.52 15.25
N GLN A 71 -10.71 21.99 14.05
CA GLN A 71 -10.10 22.62 12.88
C GLN A 71 -11.18 23.03 11.90
N THR A 72 -11.07 24.21 11.30
CA THR A 72 -12.00 24.72 10.28
C THR A 72 -11.21 25.35 9.15
N LEU A 73 -11.53 24.97 7.91
CA LEU A 73 -10.94 25.58 6.72
C LEU A 73 -11.70 26.88 6.40
N LEU A 74 -10.98 27.99 6.41
CA LEU A 74 -11.54 29.34 6.23
C LEU A 74 -11.55 29.76 4.75
N THR A 75 -10.56 29.35 3.98
CA THR A 75 -10.43 29.64 2.54
C THR A 75 -9.91 28.41 1.80
N GLY A 76 -9.95 28.42 0.47
CA GLY A 76 -9.55 27.29 -0.36
C GLY A 76 -10.74 26.56 -1.01
N PRO A 77 -10.49 25.50 -1.80
CA PRO A 77 -11.56 24.71 -2.43
C PRO A 77 -12.50 24.06 -1.42
N ASP A 78 -11.99 23.74 -0.23
CA ASP A 78 -12.71 23.02 0.83
C ASP A 78 -13.17 23.97 1.96
N ALA A 79 -13.25 25.27 1.68
CA ALA A 79 -13.66 26.27 2.66
C ALA A 79 -15.04 25.95 3.25
N GLY A 80 -15.14 26.04 4.58
CA GLY A 80 -16.33 25.66 5.34
C GLY A 80 -16.31 24.22 5.88
N ALA A 81 -15.42 23.36 5.39
CA ALA A 81 -15.19 22.05 5.99
C ALA A 81 -14.57 22.19 7.40
N TYR A 82 -14.88 21.25 8.28
CA TYR A 82 -14.32 21.21 9.62
C TYR A 82 -14.21 19.80 10.20
N VAL A 83 -13.33 19.67 11.20
CA VAL A 83 -13.18 18.45 12.00
C VAL A 83 -13.22 18.84 13.47
N VAL A 84 -13.95 18.07 14.28
CA VAL A 84 -14.06 18.23 15.73
C VAL A 84 -13.74 16.90 16.42
N TRP A 85 -12.82 16.95 17.38
CA TRP A 85 -12.51 15.86 18.29
C TRP A 85 -12.82 16.28 19.71
N ASP A 86 -13.70 15.55 20.40
CA ASP A 86 -14.10 15.84 21.78
C ASP A 86 -13.36 15.02 22.85
N GLY A 87 -12.37 14.22 22.44
CA GLY A 87 -11.64 13.30 23.31
C GLY A 87 -12.14 11.85 23.24
N LYS A 88 -13.26 11.60 22.54
CA LYS A 88 -13.84 10.26 22.37
C LYS A 88 -14.40 10.02 20.97
N VAL A 89 -14.97 11.05 20.36
CA VAL A 89 -15.69 11.00 19.09
C VAL A 89 -15.07 12.00 18.13
N LEU A 90 -14.91 11.59 16.88
CA LEU A 90 -14.51 12.45 15.77
C LEU A 90 -15.73 12.75 14.92
N LEU A 91 -15.99 14.03 14.67
CA LEU A 91 -17.00 14.50 13.74
C LEU A 91 -16.31 15.31 12.64
N SER A 92 -16.41 14.86 11.40
CA SER A 92 -16.04 15.65 10.23
C SER A 92 -17.28 16.17 9.52
N TYR A 93 -17.16 17.36 8.97
CA TYR A 93 -18.13 17.98 8.08
C TYR A 93 -17.41 18.43 6.82
N ASP A 94 -17.93 18.00 5.68
CA ASP A 94 -17.51 18.48 4.37
C ASP A 94 -18.76 18.90 3.58
N PRO A 95 -18.87 20.18 3.18
CA PRO A 95 -20.05 20.67 2.46
C PRO A 95 -20.24 20.03 1.08
N GLN A 96 -19.19 19.45 0.48
CA GLN A 96 -19.20 18.84 -0.84
C GLN A 96 -19.47 17.32 -0.82
N SER A 97 -19.38 16.68 0.34
CA SER A 97 -19.59 15.23 0.46
C SER A 97 -21.07 14.86 0.70
N ASP A 98 -21.40 13.59 0.42
CA ASP A 98 -22.69 13.00 0.77
C ASP A 98 -22.47 11.58 1.36
N PRO A 99 -22.70 11.36 2.68
CA PRO A 99 -23.26 12.30 3.63
C PRO A 99 -22.26 13.41 4.01
N LYS A 100 -22.78 14.63 4.20
CA LYS A 100 -21.97 15.81 4.59
C LYS A 100 -21.30 15.68 5.94
N TYR A 101 -21.84 14.82 6.81
CA TYR A 101 -21.32 14.57 8.15
C TYR A 101 -20.85 13.13 8.25
N GLN A 102 -19.66 12.94 8.78
CA GLN A 102 -19.18 11.62 9.16
C GLN A 102 -18.81 11.65 10.64
N ARG A 103 -19.32 10.68 11.38
CA ARG A 103 -19.13 10.60 12.82
C ARG A 103 -18.56 9.24 13.17
N GLN A 104 -17.39 9.25 13.80
CA GLN A 104 -16.65 8.05 14.16
C GLN A 104 -16.55 7.97 15.68
N GLU A 105 -16.94 6.81 16.20
CA GLU A 105 -16.80 6.45 17.62
C GLU A 105 -15.75 5.35 17.75
N ASN A 106 -15.23 5.15 18.96
CA ASN A 106 -14.34 4.03 19.29
C ASN A 106 -13.08 3.92 18.42
N LEU A 107 -12.53 5.06 17.99
CA LEU A 107 -11.27 5.10 17.24
C LEU A 107 -10.18 4.32 18.01
N SER A 108 -9.55 3.38 17.32
CA SER A 108 -8.35 2.73 17.83
C SER A 108 -7.23 3.75 18.00
N LYS A 109 -6.19 3.39 18.77
CA LYS A 109 -5.07 4.30 19.05
C LYS A 109 -4.39 4.83 17.79
N ASP A 110 -4.39 4.02 16.73
CA ASP A 110 -3.76 4.35 15.44
C ASP A 110 -4.70 5.16 14.53
N GLU A 111 -6.01 5.11 14.78
CA GLU A 111 -7.04 5.93 14.11
C GLU A 111 -7.32 7.25 14.83
N LEU A 112 -6.86 7.41 16.08
CA LEU A 112 -6.92 8.68 16.76
C LEU A 112 -6.20 9.72 15.89
N PRO A 113 -6.78 10.92 15.69
CA PRO A 113 -6.07 11.98 15.00
C PRO A 113 -4.75 12.18 15.72
N GLY A 114 -3.62 11.88 15.06
CA GLY A 114 -2.27 11.90 15.64
C GLY A 114 -1.79 13.30 16.06
N ALA A 115 -2.72 14.23 16.27
CA ALA A 115 -2.50 15.62 16.54
C ALA A 115 -2.09 15.81 18.01
N THR A 116 -0.82 15.53 18.29
CA THR A 116 -0.15 16.09 19.45
C THR A 116 0.12 17.56 19.16
N PHE A 117 -0.49 18.47 19.93
CA PHE A 117 -0.28 19.91 19.76
C PHE A 117 0.72 20.47 20.78
N PHE A 118 0.82 19.80 21.93
CA PHE A 118 1.66 20.20 23.05
C PHE A 118 2.73 19.13 23.32
N TYR A 119 3.99 19.51 23.17
CA TYR A 119 5.17 18.67 23.26
C TYR A 119 6.04 19.05 24.45
N ARG A 120 6.68 18.06 25.07
CA ARG A 120 7.61 18.29 26.18
C ARG A 120 9.00 17.80 25.81
N PRO A 121 10.05 18.64 25.95
CA PRO A 121 11.41 18.19 25.72
C PRO A 121 11.74 16.93 26.53
N GLY A 122 12.39 15.96 25.88
CA GLY A 122 12.78 14.69 26.50
C GLY A 122 11.71 13.59 26.49
N THR A 123 10.52 13.83 25.94
CA THR A 123 9.54 12.75 25.71
C THR A 123 9.72 12.11 24.34
N LYS A 124 9.13 10.91 24.14
CA LYS A 124 9.17 10.20 22.87
C LYS A 124 8.54 11.02 21.74
N GLU A 125 7.40 11.64 22.03
CA GLU A 125 6.65 12.45 21.07
C GLU A 125 7.45 13.67 20.61
N PHE A 126 8.22 14.29 21.51
CA PHE A 126 9.12 15.39 21.13
C PHE A 126 10.32 14.88 20.31
N ALA A 127 10.87 13.70 20.64
CA ALA A 127 11.95 13.11 19.87
C ALA A 127 11.49 12.70 18.45
N GLU A 128 10.23 12.29 18.29
CA GLU A 128 9.61 12.04 16.99
C GLU A 128 9.36 13.34 16.22
N LEU A 129 8.87 14.39 16.89
CA LEU A 129 8.69 15.70 16.27
C LEU A 129 10.02 16.33 15.81
N CYS A 130 11.04 16.29 16.67
CA CYS A 130 12.32 16.95 16.48
C CYS A 130 13.49 15.98 16.75
N PRO A 131 13.79 15.07 15.81
CA PRO A 131 14.89 14.13 15.97
C PRO A 131 16.22 14.84 16.15
N ALA A 132 17.04 14.32 17.07
CA ALA A 132 18.32 14.90 17.46
C ALA A 132 18.24 16.41 17.81
N ALA A 133 17.16 16.81 18.49
CA ALA A 133 16.90 18.20 18.86
C ALA A 133 18.11 18.89 19.51
N ARG A 134 18.59 19.97 18.87
CA ARG A 134 19.66 20.84 19.39
C ARG A 134 19.11 22.21 19.72
N ARG A 135 19.19 22.61 20.99
CA ARG A 135 18.75 23.93 21.45
C ARG A 135 19.64 25.03 20.87
N LEU A 136 19.03 26.00 20.19
CA LEU A 136 19.73 27.12 19.51
C LEU A 136 19.69 28.43 20.31
N GLY A 137 18.77 28.57 21.26
CA GLY A 137 18.59 29.78 22.05
C GLY A 137 17.12 30.11 22.28
N THR A 138 16.82 31.35 22.65
CA THR A 138 15.45 31.84 22.83
C THR A 138 15.10 32.93 21.83
N ALA A 139 13.81 33.09 21.55
CA ALA A 139 13.27 34.19 20.76
C ALA A 139 11.89 34.61 21.28
N THR A 140 11.33 35.68 20.72
CA THR A 140 9.94 36.07 20.98
C THR A 140 9.10 35.82 19.73
N VAL A 141 8.08 34.97 19.85
CA VAL A 141 7.15 34.62 18.77
C VAL A 141 5.73 34.77 19.30
N PHE A 142 4.87 35.51 18.60
CA PHE A 142 3.51 35.87 19.05
C PHE A 142 3.44 36.39 20.50
N GLY A 143 4.45 37.17 20.91
CA GLY A 143 4.53 37.73 22.27
C GLY A 143 4.90 36.74 23.37
N ARG A 144 5.27 35.49 23.03
CA ARG A 144 5.75 34.47 23.97
C ARG A 144 7.25 34.28 23.83
N THR A 145 7.92 34.05 24.95
CA THR A 145 9.32 33.59 24.94
C THR A 145 9.35 32.12 24.58
N VAL A 146 10.00 31.80 23.46
CA VAL A 146 10.11 30.43 22.93
C VAL A 146 11.56 30.00 22.91
N VAL A 147 11.78 28.69 22.98
CA VAL A 147 13.07 28.05 22.76
C VAL A 147 13.15 27.56 21.33
N ARG A 148 14.22 27.92 20.63
CA ARG A 148 14.49 27.48 19.26
C ARG A 148 15.27 26.17 19.30
N TYR A 149 14.85 25.20 18.50
CA TYR A 149 15.48 23.90 18.34
C TYR A 149 15.78 23.65 16.87
N HIS A 150 16.99 23.18 16.57
CA HIS A 150 17.29 22.54 15.30
C HIS A 150 16.92 21.06 15.38
N CYS A 151 16.18 20.58 14.38
CA CYS A 151 15.79 19.20 14.19
C CYS A 151 16.51 18.68 12.95
N ASP A 152 17.15 17.52 13.07
CA ASP A 152 17.87 16.93 11.96
C ASP A 152 16.90 16.38 10.89
N LYS A 153 17.44 16.14 9.69
CA LYS A 153 16.69 15.56 8.58
C LYS A 153 16.17 14.17 8.97
N VAL A 154 14.92 13.90 8.63
CA VAL A 154 14.31 12.57 8.75
C VAL A 154 14.20 12.01 7.34
N VAL A 155 14.88 10.88 7.12
CA VAL A 155 14.71 10.08 5.90
C VAL A 155 13.89 8.87 6.34
N PRO A 156 12.60 8.80 5.96
CA PRO A 156 11.79 7.62 6.12
C PRO A 156 12.47 6.41 5.45
N ALA A 157 12.15 5.21 5.93
CA ALA A 157 12.57 4.00 5.24
C ALA A 157 11.98 3.98 3.80
N GLU A 158 12.66 3.35 2.83
CA GLU A 158 12.23 3.36 1.42
C GLU A 158 10.83 2.78 1.18
N ASP A 159 10.37 1.92 2.08
CA ASP A 159 9.04 1.30 2.11
C ASP A 159 8.01 2.12 2.90
N SER A 160 8.44 3.16 3.60
CA SER A 160 7.54 4.05 4.31
C SER A 160 6.86 4.99 3.31
N PRO A 161 5.52 5.13 3.34
CA PRO A 161 4.81 6.12 2.53
C PRO A 161 5.06 7.57 3.00
N ALA A 162 5.84 7.77 4.07
CA ALA A 162 6.17 9.09 4.56
C ALA A 162 7.20 9.77 3.65
N GLU A 163 6.98 11.05 3.38
CA GLU A 163 7.94 11.88 2.64
C GLU A 163 9.14 12.26 3.54
N PRO A 164 10.36 12.36 2.97
CA PRO A 164 11.51 12.90 3.68
C PRO A 164 11.23 14.28 4.26
N VAL A 165 11.55 14.47 5.54
CA VAL A 165 11.43 15.77 6.19
C VAL A 165 12.82 16.38 6.32
N ASP A 166 13.07 17.45 5.58
CA ASP A 166 14.36 18.14 5.66
C ASP A 166 14.64 18.70 7.05
N ALA A 167 15.95 18.90 7.32
CA ALA A 167 16.40 19.51 8.56
C ALA A 167 15.76 20.89 8.71
N ARG A 168 15.20 21.16 9.89
CA ARG A 168 14.37 22.35 10.12
C ARG A 168 14.56 22.88 11.52
N GLU A 169 14.08 24.10 11.73
CA GLU A 169 14.05 24.71 13.05
C GLU A 169 12.61 24.77 13.56
N ILE A 170 12.42 24.49 14.85
CA ILE A 170 11.17 24.73 15.56
C ILE A 170 11.35 25.75 16.70
N ALA A 171 10.30 26.47 17.02
CA ALA A 171 10.21 27.39 18.15
C ALA A 171 9.11 26.90 19.11
N LEU A 172 9.54 26.39 20.26
CA LEU A 172 8.69 25.77 21.27
C LEU A 172 8.51 26.70 22.47
N ASP A 173 7.27 26.98 22.85
CA ASP A 173 6.97 27.57 24.15
C ASP A 173 7.05 26.46 25.22
N GLU A 174 8.21 26.27 25.83
CA GLU A 174 8.42 25.18 26.82
C GLU A 174 7.49 25.25 28.04
N GLN A 175 6.89 26.41 28.33
CA GLN A 175 5.95 26.53 29.43
C GLN A 175 4.65 25.78 29.15
N THR A 176 4.16 25.87 27.92
CA THR A 176 2.89 25.25 27.49
C THR A 176 3.13 23.95 26.74
N GLY A 177 4.28 23.81 26.10
CA GLY A 177 4.61 22.77 25.14
C GLY A 177 4.16 23.08 23.71
N LEU A 178 3.62 24.27 23.44
CA LEU A 178 3.09 24.60 22.11
C LEU A 178 4.21 24.97 21.13
N VAL A 179 4.20 24.37 19.94
CA VAL A 179 5.08 24.75 18.83
C VAL A 179 4.48 25.97 18.13
N LEU A 180 5.17 27.11 18.17
CA LEU A 180 4.71 28.38 17.62
C LEU A 180 5.31 28.71 16.25
N ALA A 181 6.37 28.00 15.85
CA ALA A 181 6.96 28.08 14.52
C ALA A 181 7.76 26.81 14.23
N SER A 182 7.87 26.39 12.97
CA SER A 182 8.51 25.10 12.67
C SER A 182 9.10 24.88 11.25
N GLY A 183 9.69 25.85 10.56
CA GLY A 183 10.57 25.59 9.40
C GLY A 183 10.07 24.81 8.16
N GLY A 184 8.82 24.90 7.71
CA GLY A 184 8.30 24.13 6.56
C GLY A 184 7.07 24.82 5.95
N PRO A 185 6.05 24.11 5.45
CA PRO A 185 5.08 24.77 4.57
C PRO A 185 3.90 25.46 5.29
N ASP A 186 3.42 24.96 6.43
CA ASP A 186 2.24 25.50 7.14
C ASP A 186 2.58 26.68 8.05
N LYS A 187 2.05 27.86 7.76
CA LYS A 187 2.40 29.10 8.47
C LYS A 187 1.33 29.59 9.44
N LEU A 188 1.63 29.62 10.73
CA LEU A 188 0.82 30.35 11.71
C LEU A 188 0.92 31.86 11.47
N THR A 189 -0.24 32.53 11.48
CA THR A 189 -0.38 33.98 11.31
C THR A 189 -0.88 34.66 12.57
N GLU A 190 -1.69 33.97 13.38
CA GLU A 190 -2.25 34.50 14.63
C GLU A 190 -2.33 33.39 15.69
N VAL A 191 -2.04 33.75 16.95
CA VAL A 191 -2.18 32.86 18.11
C VAL A 191 -2.81 33.64 19.26
N THR A 192 -3.87 33.09 19.84
CA THR A 192 -4.58 33.63 21.01
C THR A 192 -4.60 32.58 22.11
N PHE A 193 -4.03 32.91 23.25
CA PHE A 193 -4.04 32.07 24.45
C PHE A 193 -5.25 32.39 25.32
N GLY A 194 -5.90 31.35 25.85
CA GLY A 194 -7.13 31.48 26.63
C GLY A 194 -8.28 32.19 25.91
N PRO A 195 -8.58 31.87 24.64
CA PRO A 195 -9.67 32.51 23.91
C PRO A 195 -11.02 32.25 24.59
N VAL A 196 -11.93 33.22 24.52
CA VAL A 196 -13.34 32.98 24.84
C VAL A 196 -13.94 32.16 23.71
N ILE A 197 -14.47 30.98 24.02
CA ILE A 197 -15.07 30.05 23.05
C ILE A 197 -16.52 29.72 23.44
N ALA A 198 -17.32 29.32 22.46
CA ALA A 198 -18.68 28.86 22.71
C ALA A 198 -18.67 27.49 23.44
N PRO A 199 -19.65 27.19 24.31
CA PRO A 199 -19.70 25.92 25.05
C PRO A 199 -19.73 24.67 24.16
N ASP A 200 -20.23 24.81 22.94
CA ASP A 200 -20.39 23.76 21.93
C ASP A 200 -19.23 23.69 20.92
N THR A 201 -18.15 24.45 21.12
CA THR A 201 -16.99 24.50 20.20
C THR A 201 -16.43 23.12 19.88
N PHE A 202 -16.38 22.22 20.88
CA PHE A 202 -15.90 20.84 20.75
C PHE A 202 -17.04 19.81 20.73
N SER A 203 -18.27 20.23 20.40
CA SER A 203 -19.41 19.31 20.34
C SER A 203 -19.32 18.42 19.10
N THR A 204 -19.44 17.11 19.31
CA THR A 204 -19.54 16.08 18.26
C THR A 204 -20.97 15.58 18.07
N LYS A 205 -21.95 16.30 18.65
CA LYS A 205 -23.37 16.03 18.43
C LYS A 205 -23.72 16.32 16.97
N MET A 206 -24.41 15.37 16.33
CA MET A 206 -24.91 15.55 14.97
C MET A 206 -25.87 16.75 14.91
N PRO A 207 -25.69 17.67 13.95
CA PRO A 207 -26.68 18.70 13.69
C PRO A 207 -28.03 18.09 13.26
N PRO A 208 -29.17 18.74 13.58
CA PRO A 208 -30.48 18.29 13.12
C PRO A 208 -30.53 18.15 11.59
N GLY A 209 -30.95 16.98 11.09
CA GLY A 209 -31.00 16.67 9.66
C GLY A 209 -29.69 16.13 9.06
N GLY A 210 -28.66 15.86 9.87
CA GLY A 210 -27.49 15.09 9.43
C GLY A 210 -27.80 13.59 9.46
N ASP A 211 -27.82 12.93 8.30
CA ASP A 211 -27.88 11.47 8.23
C ASP A 211 -26.57 10.89 8.77
N SER A 212 -26.64 10.07 9.82
CA SER A 212 -25.46 9.35 10.34
C SER A 212 -25.26 8.06 9.56
N SER A 213 -24.12 7.87 8.90
CA SER A 213 -23.57 6.52 8.84
C SER A 213 -22.82 6.30 10.15
N THR A 214 -23.39 5.52 11.06
CA THR A 214 -22.63 4.95 12.16
C THR A 214 -21.63 4.00 11.54
N ALA A 215 -20.41 4.48 11.32
CA ALA A 215 -19.32 3.69 10.79
C ALA A 215 -18.85 2.71 11.85
N ASP A 216 -19.31 1.45 11.77
CA ASP A 216 -18.55 0.33 12.30
C ASP A 216 -17.30 0.18 11.40
N GLY A 217 -16.22 0.85 11.80
CA GLY A 217 -14.82 0.45 11.61
C GLY A 217 -14.29 -0.02 10.24
N GLY A 218 -14.85 0.41 9.10
CA GLY A 218 -14.28 0.15 7.77
C GLY A 218 -14.34 1.38 6.87
N PRO A 219 -13.37 1.58 5.94
CA PRO A 219 -13.47 2.61 4.92
C PRO A 219 -14.72 2.36 4.10
N SER A 220 -15.74 3.19 4.33
CA SER A 220 -17.09 2.96 3.84
C SER A 220 -17.21 3.47 2.41
N GLY A 221 -17.10 2.55 1.46
CA GLY A 221 -17.77 2.72 0.17
C GLY A 221 -19.26 3.00 0.39
N PRO A 222 -20.00 3.48 -0.64
CA PRO A 222 -21.39 3.94 -0.51
C PRO A 222 -22.39 2.87 -0.03
N GLY A 223 -21.94 1.63 0.19
CA GLY A 223 -22.70 0.50 0.72
C GLY A 223 -23.44 -0.26 -0.40
N PRO A 224 -23.80 -1.54 -0.20
CA PRO A 224 -24.24 -2.42 -1.29
C PRO A 224 -25.36 -1.86 -2.16
N VAL A 225 -26.37 -1.24 -1.53
CA VAL A 225 -27.53 -0.69 -2.24
C VAL A 225 -27.14 0.46 -3.17
N LYS A 226 -26.31 1.39 -2.69
CA LYS A 226 -25.88 2.54 -3.51
C LYS A 226 -24.90 2.11 -4.59
N THR A 227 -23.98 1.21 -4.27
CA THR A 227 -23.01 0.66 -5.22
C THR A 227 -23.72 -0.11 -6.34
N GLU A 228 -24.73 -0.92 -6.01
CA GLU A 228 -25.53 -1.62 -7.00
C GLU A 228 -26.37 -0.66 -7.86
N ALA A 229 -26.92 0.40 -7.27
CA ALA A 229 -27.59 1.44 -8.04
C ALA A 229 -26.64 2.14 -9.03
N ARG A 230 -25.40 2.44 -8.61
CA ARG A 230 -24.35 2.97 -9.48
C ARG A 230 -24.01 2.01 -10.62
N LEU A 231 -23.81 0.72 -10.33
CA LEU A 231 -23.55 -0.29 -11.35
C LEU A 231 -24.69 -0.37 -12.38
N ARG A 232 -25.96 -0.32 -11.94
CA ARG A 232 -27.12 -0.28 -12.84
C ARG A 232 -27.11 0.96 -13.71
N GLN A 233 -26.79 2.13 -13.14
CA GLN A 233 -26.67 3.37 -13.91
C GLN A 233 -25.59 3.25 -14.99
N ILE A 234 -24.39 2.77 -14.65
CA ILE A 234 -23.32 2.57 -15.63
C ILE A 234 -23.76 1.58 -16.71
N ALA A 235 -24.37 0.45 -16.32
CA ALA A 235 -24.87 -0.56 -17.24
C ALA A 235 -25.94 -0.06 -18.22
N THR A 236 -26.73 0.96 -17.85
CA THR A 236 -27.70 1.60 -18.76
C THR A 236 -27.08 2.63 -19.70
N ALA A 237 -25.91 3.18 -19.34
CA ALA A 237 -25.22 4.21 -20.11
C ALA A 237 -24.21 3.61 -21.11
N THR A 238 -23.69 2.40 -20.85
CA THR A 238 -22.77 1.71 -21.74
C THR A 238 -23.44 0.58 -22.53
N SER A 239 -22.93 0.30 -23.74
CA SER A 239 -23.28 -0.92 -24.48
C SER A 239 -22.52 -2.15 -23.99
N THR A 240 -21.48 -1.95 -23.18
CA THR A 240 -20.58 -2.99 -22.69
C THR A 240 -21.22 -3.75 -21.52
N PRO A 241 -21.41 -5.08 -21.60
CA PRO A 241 -21.97 -5.83 -20.49
C PRO A 241 -21.08 -5.74 -19.24
N ILE A 242 -21.69 -5.41 -18.10
CA ILE A 242 -21.02 -5.33 -16.79
C ILE A 242 -21.37 -6.57 -15.98
N TYR A 243 -20.38 -7.17 -15.35
CA TYR A 243 -20.51 -8.36 -14.51
C TYR A 243 -20.02 -8.09 -13.09
N TYR A 244 -20.68 -8.68 -12.11
CA TYR A 244 -20.37 -8.59 -10.68
C TYR A 244 -20.91 -9.83 -9.94
N LEU A 245 -20.67 -9.97 -8.64
CA LEU A 245 -21.04 -11.14 -7.84
C LEU A 245 -22.40 -11.01 -7.13
N GLY A 246 -23.09 -9.87 -7.29
CA GLY A 246 -24.28 -9.53 -6.51
C GLY A 246 -24.00 -8.47 -5.43
N ALA A 247 -24.97 -8.26 -4.54
CA ALA A 247 -24.83 -7.32 -3.42
C ALA A 247 -23.93 -7.86 -2.29
N GLU A 248 -23.69 -9.18 -2.26
CA GLU A 248 -22.85 -9.86 -1.29
C GLU A 248 -22.29 -11.14 -1.91
N PHE A 249 -21.06 -11.50 -1.56
CA PHE A 249 -20.44 -12.78 -1.92
C PHE A 249 -19.66 -13.34 -0.73
N HIS A 250 -19.97 -14.58 -0.30
CA HIS A 250 -19.33 -15.22 0.86
C HIS A 250 -19.31 -14.36 2.14
N GLY A 251 -20.40 -13.63 2.42
CA GLY A 251 -20.46 -12.73 3.58
C GLY A 251 -19.75 -11.39 3.40
N LEU A 252 -19.12 -11.15 2.24
CA LEU A 252 -18.47 -9.89 1.90
C LEU A 252 -19.46 -8.97 1.18
N PRO A 253 -19.79 -7.80 1.75
CA PRO A 253 -20.70 -6.87 1.11
C PRO A 253 -20.04 -6.22 -0.11
N LEU A 254 -20.87 -5.88 -1.11
CA LEU A 254 -20.46 -4.99 -2.20
C LEU A 254 -20.17 -3.59 -1.64
N GLU A 255 -18.95 -3.10 -1.82
CA GLU A 255 -18.51 -1.84 -1.22
C GLU A 255 -18.42 -0.71 -2.25
N ASP A 256 -17.78 -0.94 -3.40
CA ASP A 256 -17.50 0.10 -4.38
C ASP A 256 -17.62 -0.36 -5.85
N ALA A 257 -17.71 0.64 -6.73
CA ALA A 257 -17.73 0.50 -8.17
C ALA A 257 -17.07 1.73 -8.77
N ILE A 258 -15.85 1.55 -9.29
CA ILE A 258 -14.94 2.64 -9.67
C ILE A 258 -14.55 2.49 -11.14
N ILE A 259 -14.70 3.56 -11.92
CA ILE A 259 -14.25 3.62 -13.32
C ILE A 259 -12.86 4.23 -13.33
N PHE A 260 -11.95 3.66 -14.11
CA PHE A 260 -10.59 4.16 -14.31
C PHE A 260 -10.35 4.54 -15.76
N THR A 261 -9.61 5.62 -15.98
CA THR A 261 -9.07 6.03 -17.29
C THR A 261 -7.56 6.13 -17.17
N GLY A 262 -6.83 5.28 -17.89
CA GLY A 262 -5.35 5.26 -17.84
C GLY A 262 -4.80 5.01 -16.43
N GLY A 263 -5.47 4.15 -15.65
CA GLY A 263 -5.08 3.82 -14.27
C GLY A 263 -5.44 4.86 -13.21
N THR A 264 -6.10 5.96 -13.59
CA THR A 264 -6.61 6.97 -12.65
C THR A 264 -8.11 6.90 -12.54
N GLU A 265 -8.67 7.05 -11.33
CA GLU A 265 -10.12 7.08 -11.13
C GLU A 265 -10.76 8.23 -11.93
N ALA A 266 -11.77 7.88 -12.73
CA ALA A 266 -12.61 8.81 -13.47
C ALA A 266 -13.80 9.23 -12.57
N GLN A 267 -13.54 10.17 -11.66
CA GLN A 267 -14.55 10.62 -10.70
C GLN A 267 -15.77 11.23 -11.39
N GLY A 268 -16.96 10.83 -10.93
CA GLY A 268 -18.23 11.30 -11.48
C GLY A 268 -18.58 10.70 -12.85
N ASP A 269 -17.73 9.82 -13.40
CA ASP A 269 -18.06 9.10 -14.61
C ASP A 269 -19.17 8.08 -14.34
N THR A 270 -20.09 8.01 -15.30
CA THR A 270 -21.32 7.22 -15.26
C THR A 270 -21.47 6.34 -16.49
N SER A 271 -20.51 6.32 -17.41
CA SER A 271 -20.46 5.45 -18.59
C SER A 271 -19.12 4.72 -18.60
N LEU A 272 -19.11 3.46 -19.03
CA LEU A 272 -17.88 2.74 -19.31
C LEU A 272 -17.56 2.89 -20.80
N ASP A 273 -16.64 3.79 -21.11
CA ASP A 273 -16.23 4.17 -22.46
C ASP A 273 -15.00 3.35 -22.94
N PRO A 274 -14.74 3.28 -24.26
CA PRO A 274 -13.57 2.58 -24.78
C PRO A 274 -12.24 3.08 -24.18
N GLY A 275 -11.39 2.15 -23.72
CA GLY A 275 -10.12 2.46 -23.05
C GLY A 275 -10.24 2.74 -21.55
N GLN A 276 -11.44 2.68 -20.98
CA GLN A 276 -11.66 2.69 -19.54
C GLN A 276 -11.75 1.27 -18.97
N SER A 277 -11.54 1.15 -17.66
CA SER A 277 -11.80 -0.08 -16.91
C SER A 277 -12.75 0.19 -15.75
N LEU A 278 -13.43 -0.85 -15.28
CA LEU A 278 -14.29 -0.82 -14.11
C LEU A 278 -13.71 -1.76 -13.06
N SER A 279 -13.61 -1.32 -11.81
CA SER A 279 -13.37 -2.18 -10.64
C SER A 279 -14.60 -2.23 -9.75
N VAL A 280 -14.91 -3.40 -9.21
CA VAL A 280 -16.01 -3.66 -8.27
C VAL A 280 -15.48 -4.45 -7.08
N GLY A 281 -15.45 -3.83 -5.90
CA GLY A 281 -14.86 -4.41 -4.70
C GLY A 281 -15.87 -4.97 -3.70
N TYR A 282 -15.45 -6.04 -3.05
CA TYR A 282 -16.21 -6.76 -2.04
C TYR A 282 -15.41 -6.94 -0.76
N GLY A 283 -15.90 -6.35 0.32
CA GLY A 283 -15.26 -6.34 1.63
C GLY A 283 -13.90 -5.63 1.64
N SER A 284 -13.59 -4.97 2.75
CA SER A 284 -12.31 -4.28 2.91
C SER A 284 -11.26 -5.14 3.62
N HIS A 285 -10.01 -4.96 3.20
CA HIS A 285 -8.80 -5.48 3.84
C HIS A 285 -7.81 -4.32 3.99
N CYS A 286 -7.53 -3.93 5.22
CA CYS A 286 -6.57 -2.87 5.53
C CYS A 286 -5.32 -3.45 6.18
N SER A 287 -4.15 -3.11 5.62
CA SER A 287 -2.83 -3.45 6.15
C SER A 287 -1.90 -2.24 5.95
N GLU A 288 -1.10 -1.92 6.97
CA GLU A 288 -0.05 -0.89 6.89
C GLU A 288 -0.55 0.49 6.42
N GLY A 289 -1.77 0.86 6.78
CA GLY A 289 -2.37 2.15 6.41
C GLY A 289 -2.89 2.23 4.96
N THR A 290 -2.86 1.12 4.22
CA THR A 290 -3.51 0.99 2.91
C THR A 290 -4.69 0.03 3.02
N CYS A 291 -5.76 0.32 2.29
CA CYS A 291 -6.95 -0.54 2.23
C CYS A 291 -7.19 -0.97 0.79
N SER A 292 -7.55 -2.24 0.63
CA SER A 292 -7.88 -2.88 -0.65
C SER A 292 -9.15 -3.71 -0.47
N SER A 293 -9.75 -4.13 -1.57
CA SER A 293 -10.87 -5.09 -1.49
C SER A 293 -10.35 -6.50 -1.24
N ARG A 294 -11.10 -7.30 -0.48
CA ARG A 294 -10.83 -8.73 -0.30
C ARG A 294 -11.06 -9.51 -1.57
N ILE A 295 -12.07 -9.12 -2.34
CA ILE A 295 -12.31 -9.60 -3.69
C ILE A 295 -12.55 -8.39 -4.57
N GLU A 296 -11.87 -8.36 -5.71
CA GLU A 296 -12.03 -7.31 -6.71
C GLU A 296 -12.43 -7.96 -8.04
N VAL A 297 -13.51 -7.44 -8.66
CA VAL A 297 -13.94 -7.81 -10.01
C VAL A 297 -13.65 -6.64 -10.94
N GLY A 298 -12.62 -6.79 -11.76
CA GLY A 298 -12.22 -5.84 -12.79
C GLY A 298 -12.81 -6.21 -14.16
N ALA A 299 -13.26 -5.22 -14.92
CA ALA A 299 -13.60 -5.37 -16.33
C ALA A 299 -12.80 -4.35 -17.16
N GLU A 300 -12.01 -4.85 -18.12
CA GLU A 300 -11.15 -4.01 -18.95
C GLU A 300 -11.02 -4.54 -20.38
N GLU A 301 -10.74 -3.65 -21.33
CA GLU A 301 -10.28 -4.05 -22.65
C GLU A 301 -8.78 -4.34 -22.60
N ILE A 302 -8.39 -5.61 -22.41
CA ILE A 302 -6.96 -5.94 -22.37
C ILE A 302 -6.31 -5.71 -23.76
N PRO A 303 -5.28 -4.86 -23.86
CA PRO A 303 -4.36 -4.88 -24.97
C PRO A 303 -3.43 -6.10 -24.78
N LEU A 304 -3.85 -7.26 -25.32
CA LEU A 304 -3.16 -8.56 -25.16
C LEU A 304 -1.68 -8.55 -25.62
N ALA A 305 -1.24 -7.50 -26.30
CA ALA A 305 0.12 -7.36 -26.80
C ALA A 305 1.17 -7.06 -25.72
N GLN A 306 0.78 -6.73 -24.48
CA GLN A 306 1.75 -6.27 -23.45
C GLN A 306 1.72 -7.00 -22.09
N ASN A 307 0.64 -7.71 -21.72
CA ASN A 307 0.43 -8.02 -20.28
C ASN A 307 -0.04 -9.45 -19.96
N ILE A 308 0.12 -10.44 -20.85
CA ILE A 308 -0.22 -11.82 -20.52
C ILE A 308 0.99 -12.69 -20.77
N VAL A 309 1.76 -12.92 -19.71
CA VAL A 309 2.88 -13.85 -19.76
C VAL A 309 2.98 -14.52 -18.38
N GLY A 310 3.42 -15.79 -18.31
CA GLY A 310 3.40 -16.56 -17.06
C GLY A 310 2.00 -16.98 -16.58
N CYS A 311 1.02 -17.04 -17.47
CA CYS A 311 -0.34 -17.46 -17.16
C CYS A 311 -0.54 -18.97 -17.30
N SER A 312 -1.46 -19.50 -16.48
CA SER A 312 -1.85 -20.91 -16.47
C SER A 312 -3.25 -21.07 -17.01
N ARG A 313 -3.46 -21.97 -17.99
CA ARG A 313 -4.78 -22.25 -18.54
C ARG A 313 -5.65 -22.98 -17.51
N LEU A 314 -6.85 -22.47 -17.26
CA LEU A 314 -7.86 -23.11 -16.41
C LEU A 314 -8.94 -23.79 -17.25
N ALA A 315 -9.79 -24.58 -16.60
CA ALA A 315 -11.02 -25.07 -17.22
C ALA A 315 -11.89 -23.87 -17.63
N PRO A 316 -12.53 -23.89 -18.81
CA PRO A 316 -13.40 -22.80 -19.24
C PRO A 316 -14.52 -22.53 -18.21
N ILE A 317 -14.65 -21.29 -17.77
CA ILE A 317 -15.74 -20.82 -16.92
C ILE A 317 -16.73 -20.06 -17.80
N HIS A 318 -18.03 -20.34 -17.65
CA HIS A 318 -19.10 -19.82 -18.52
C HIS A 318 -18.85 -20.03 -20.03
N GLY A 319 -18.13 -21.09 -20.40
CA GLY A 319 -17.85 -21.45 -21.80
C GLY A 319 -16.79 -20.60 -22.49
N VAL A 320 -16.10 -19.70 -21.77
CA VAL A 320 -15.03 -18.87 -22.32
C VAL A 320 -13.64 -19.30 -21.83
N PRO A 321 -12.56 -19.00 -22.57
CA PRO A 321 -11.20 -19.24 -22.10
C PRO A 321 -10.95 -18.55 -20.76
N THR A 322 -10.39 -19.31 -19.82
CA THR A 322 -10.09 -18.84 -18.47
C THR A 322 -8.64 -19.15 -18.14
N VAL A 323 -7.97 -18.22 -17.48
CA VAL A 323 -6.56 -18.37 -17.09
C VAL A 323 -6.37 -17.87 -15.66
N SER A 324 -5.32 -18.35 -15.00
CA SER A 324 -4.78 -17.74 -13.79
C SER A 324 -3.55 -16.92 -14.14
N LEU A 325 -3.46 -15.71 -13.59
CA LEU A 325 -2.26 -14.86 -13.66
C LEU A 325 -1.56 -14.92 -12.31
N ALA A 326 -0.24 -15.15 -12.33
CA ALA A 326 0.67 -15.06 -11.16
C ALA A 326 0.21 -15.78 -9.86
N GLY A 327 -0.75 -16.71 -9.94
CA GLY A 327 -1.33 -17.34 -8.75
C GLY A 327 -2.19 -16.43 -7.86
N ASP A 328 -2.53 -15.21 -8.31
CA ASP A 328 -3.27 -14.23 -7.49
C ASP A 328 -4.67 -13.90 -8.02
N SER A 329 -4.93 -14.19 -9.29
CA SER A 329 -6.15 -13.78 -9.97
C SER A 329 -6.56 -14.73 -11.08
N VAL A 330 -7.86 -14.70 -11.39
CA VAL A 330 -8.50 -15.45 -12.49
C VAL A 330 -9.01 -14.47 -13.52
N VAL A 331 -8.74 -14.74 -14.80
CA VAL A 331 -9.16 -13.90 -15.92
C VAL A 331 -10.02 -14.69 -16.90
N LEU A 332 -11.20 -14.17 -17.21
CA LEU A 332 -12.15 -14.71 -18.19
C LEU A 332 -12.15 -13.81 -19.44
N PHE A 333 -11.87 -14.36 -20.61
CA PHE A 333 -11.85 -13.59 -21.86
C PHE A 333 -13.21 -13.69 -22.57
N THR A 334 -13.99 -12.60 -22.56
CA THR A 334 -15.37 -12.59 -23.06
C THR A 334 -15.62 -11.44 -24.02
N GLY A 335 -16.01 -11.74 -25.26
CA GLY A 335 -16.16 -10.75 -26.32
C GLY A 335 -14.90 -9.87 -26.43
N PRO A 336 -15.02 -8.52 -26.45
CA PRO A 336 -13.85 -7.64 -26.47
C PRO A 336 -13.16 -7.49 -25.10
N LEU A 337 -13.79 -7.91 -24.01
CA LEU A 337 -13.33 -7.67 -22.64
C LEU A 337 -12.53 -8.83 -22.06
N ALA A 338 -11.81 -8.52 -20.98
CA ALA A 338 -11.45 -9.50 -19.98
C ALA A 338 -12.06 -9.11 -18.64
N ILE A 339 -12.54 -10.12 -17.90
CA ILE A 339 -13.01 -9.97 -16.53
C ILE A 339 -11.93 -10.56 -15.63
N ARG A 340 -11.25 -9.72 -14.84
CA ARG A 340 -10.25 -10.14 -13.86
C ARG A 340 -10.91 -10.23 -12.49
N ILE A 341 -10.62 -11.30 -11.77
CA ILE A 341 -11.06 -11.49 -10.38
C ILE A 341 -9.81 -11.72 -9.56
N GLY A 342 -9.48 -10.75 -8.69
CA GLY A 342 -8.38 -10.84 -7.74
C GLY A 342 -8.90 -11.04 -6.32
N THR A 343 -8.08 -11.62 -5.45
CA THR A 343 -8.38 -11.74 -4.02
C THR A 343 -7.20 -11.26 -3.17
N THR A 344 -7.51 -10.79 -1.96
CA THR A 344 -6.50 -10.34 -0.99
C THR A 344 -6.66 -11.09 0.34
N PRO A 345 -5.69 -11.94 0.74
CA PRO A 345 -4.51 -12.36 -0.04
C PRO A 345 -4.90 -13.23 -1.27
N GLY A 346 -3.96 -13.41 -2.20
CA GLY A 346 -4.18 -14.16 -3.45
C GLY A 346 -4.63 -15.61 -3.21
N ASP A 347 -5.75 -15.98 -3.83
CA ASP A 347 -6.41 -17.29 -3.73
C ASP A 347 -7.13 -17.58 -5.05
N VAL A 348 -6.46 -18.34 -5.92
CA VAL A 348 -6.98 -18.71 -7.25
C VAL A 348 -8.25 -19.56 -7.15
N GLU A 349 -8.39 -20.39 -6.13
CA GLU A 349 -9.57 -21.25 -5.97
C GLU A 349 -10.79 -20.42 -5.63
N LEU A 350 -10.66 -19.47 -4.71
CA LEU A 350 -11.71 -18.51 -4.37
C LEU A 350 -12.05 -17.62 -5.57
N ALA A 351 -11.04 -17.09 -6.28
CA ALA A 351 -11.25 -16.32 -7.50
C ALA A 351 -11.98 -17.11 -8.59
N ALA A 352 -11.68 -18.41 -8.74
CA ALA A 352 -12.36 -19.29 -9.69
C ALA A 352 -13.79 -19.67 -9.25
N GLN A 353 -14.08 -19.67 -7.94
CA GLN A 353 -15.45 -19.81 -7.43
C GLN A 353 -16.26 -18.54 -7.70
N ALA A 354 -15.71 -17.37 -7.38
CA ALA A 354 -16.31 -16.07 -7.70
C ALA A 354 -16.58 -15.94 -9.21
N ALA A 355 -15.65 -16.38 -10.05
CA ALA A 355 -15.80 -16.41 -11.50
C ALA A 355 -17.05 -17.15 -11.98
N LYS A 356 -17.45 -18.25 -11.31
CA LYS A 356 -18.63 -19.05 -11.67
C LYS A 356 -19.95 -18.41 -11.24
N GLU A 357 -19.88 -17.48 -10.28
CA GLU A 357 -21.04 -16.78 -9.71
C GLU A 357 -21.25 -15.41 -10.35
N LEU A 358 -20.45 -15.05 -11.37
CA LEU A 358 -20.59 -13.78 -12.10
C LEU A 358 -22.00 -13.65 -12.68
N ARG A 359 -22.62 -12.51 -12.42
CA ARG A 359 -23.95 -12.14 -12.87
C ARG A 359 -23.84 -10.88 -13.70
N ARG A 360 -24.65 -10.78 -14.74
CA ARG A 360 -24.79 -9.50 -15.44
C ARG A 360 -25.54 -8.52 -14.53
N VAL A 361 -25.11 -7.26 -14.49
CA VAL A 361 -25.82 -6.22 -13.73
C VAL A 361 -27.29 -6.16 -14.17
N GLY A 362 -28.21 -6.26 -13.20
CA GLY A 362 -29.65 -6.33 -13.43
C GLY A 362 -30.23 -7.75 -13.50
N GLU A 363 -29.38 -8.78 -13.55
CA GLU A 363 -29.78 -10.19 -13.49
C GLU A 363 -29.50 -10.78 -12.10
N SER A 364 -30.39 -11.64 -11.61
CA SER A 364 -30.26 -12.28 -10.29
C SER A 364 -29.54 -13.63 -10.32
N ALA A 365 -29.43 -14.24 -11.50
CA ALA A 365 -28.76 -15.53 -11.70
C ALA A 365 -27.34 -15.35 -12.24
N ALA A 366 -26.48 -16.33 -11.98
CA ALA A 366 -25.18 -16.42 -12.64
C ALA A 366 -25.35 -16.50 -14.17
N ALA A 367 -24.40 -15.91 -14.89
CA ALA A 367 -24.38 -15.93 -16.34
C ALA A 367 -24.34 -17.38 -16.83
N GLY A 368 -25.15 -17.72 -17.84
CA GLY A 368 -25.09 -19.06 -18.44
C GLY A 368 -23.82 -19.25 -19.25
N THR A 369 -23.78 -18.63 -20.43
CA THR A 369 -22.64 -18.64 -21.34
C THR A 369 -22.24 -17.22 -21.66
N LEU A 370 -20.94 -16.93 -21.58
CA LEU A 370 -20.38 -15.65 -21.96
C LEU A 370 -20.00 -15.63 -23.45
N PRO A 371 -20.08 -14.47 -24.14
CA PRO A 371 -19.64 -14.36 -25.53
C PRO A 371 -18.17 -14.80 -25.71
N PRO A 372 -17.84 -15.64 -26.70
CA PRO A 372 -16.45 -16.02 -26.95
C PRO A 372 -15.61 -14.80 -27.39
N PRO A 373 -14.30 -14.77 -27.07
CA PRO A 373 -13.43 -13.70 -27.52
C PRO A 373 -13.18 -13.81 -29.04
N PRO A 374 -12.81 -12.71 -29.72
CA PRO A 374 -12.41 -12.74 -31.13
C PRO A 374 -11.32 -13.78 -31.39
N ALA A 375 -11.37 -14.45 -32.54
CA ALA A 375 -10.42 -15.51 -32.89
C ALA A 375 -8.95 -15.04 -32.87
N SER A 376 -8.69 -13.77 -33.18
CA SER A 376 -7.35 -13.16 -33.06
C SER A 376 -6.89 -13.09 -31.60
N LYS A 377 -7.77 -12.69 -30.68
CA LYS A 377 -7.50 -12.67 -29.23
C LYS A 377 -7.30 -14.09 -28.69
N LEU A 378 -8.15 -15.04 -29.09
CA LEU A 378 -8.01 -16.45 -28.69
C LEU A 378 -6.65 -17.04 -29.08
N LYS A 379 -6.17 -16.78 -30.30
CA LYS A 379 -4.84 -17.23 -30.73
C LYS A 379 -3.70 -16.67 -29.86
N LEU A 380 -3.82 -15.42 -29.42
CA LEU A 380 -2.85 -14.79 -28.52
C LEU A 380 -2.90 -15.43 -27.14
N ILE A 381 -4.09 -15.63 -26.57
CA ILE A 381 -4.27 -16.28 -25.27
C ILE A 381 -3.73 -17.72 -25.31
N ASP A 382 -4.02 -18.46 -26.39
CA ASP A 382 -3.54 -19.83 -26.59
C ASP A 382 -2.01 -19.91 -26.71
N ALA A 383 -1.39 -18.90 -27.32
CA ALA A 383 0.06 -18.79 -27.40
C ALA A 383 0.68 -18.39 -26.05
N ALA A 384 0.02 -17.50 -25.30
CA ALA A 384 0.52 -16.91 -24.07
C ALA A 384 0.28 -17.75 -22.82
N CYS A 385 -0.74 -18.61 -22.80
CA CYS A 385 -1.16 -19.38 -21.63
C CYS A 385 -1.31 -20.88 -21.87
N GLY A 386 -1.06 -21.36 -23.08
CA GLY A 386 -1.39 -22.72 -23.49
C GLY A 386 -2.86 -22.89 -23.90
N ARG A 387 -3.19 -24.05 -24.47
CA ARG A 387 -4.49 -24.34 -25.10
C ARG A 387 -5.41 -25.15 -24.20
N ARG A 388 -4.85 -26.05 -23.41
CA ARG A 388 -5.60 -26.99 -22.56
C ARG A 388 -5.47 -26.64 -21.08
N PRO A 389 -6.49 -26.93 -20.25
CA PRO A 389 -6.40 -26.73 -18.81
C PRO A 389 -5.14 -27.41 -18.22
N GLY A 390 -4.40 -26.69 -17.38
CA GLY A 390 -3.12 -27.12 -16.81
C GLY A 390 -1.91 -26.88 -17.71
N GLU A 391 -2.08 -26.44 -18.96
CA GLU A 391 -0.96 -25.92 -19.75
C GLU A 391 -0.60 -24.51 -19.28
N HIS A 392 0.67 -24.16 -19.42
CA HIS A 392 1.22 -22.83 -19.17
C HIS A 392 1.81 -22.30 -20.47
N GLY A 393 1.77 -20.99 -20.68
CA GLY A 393 2.50 -20.43 -21.82
C GLY A 393 3.94 -20.06 -21.49
N PRO A 394 4.68 -19.51 -22.47
CA PRO A 394 6.07 -19.10 -22.25
C PRO A 394 6.12 -18.07 -21.10
N GLY A 395 7.13 -18.19 -20.23
CA GLY A 395 7.29 -17.31 -19.05
C GLY A 395 7.61 -15.86 -19.43
N LEU A 396 7.47 -14.92 -18.48
CA LEU A 396 7.60 -13.46 -18.64
C LEU A 396 8.95 -12.97 -19.21
N TYR A 397 9.94 -13.85 -19.37
CA TYR A 397 11.32 -13.48 -19.64
C TYR A 397 11.97 -14.36 -20.70
N ASP A 398 11.38 -14.40 -21.91
CA ASP A 398 12.17 -14.57 -23.14
C ASP A 398 13.00 -13.28 -23.42
N ASP A 399 13.71 -12.75 -22.41
CA ASP A 399 14.90 -11.97 -22.68
C ASP A 399 15.94 -12.98 -23.18
N PRO A 400 16.51 -12.81 -24.38
CA PRO A 400 17.59 -13.69 -24.85
C PRO A 400 18.76 -13.79 -23.85
N ALA A 401 18.91 -12.85 -22.90
CA ALA A 401 19.90 -12.92 -21.82
C ALA A 401 19.56 -13.88 -20.66
N LEU A 402 18.32 -14.37 -20.54
CA LEU A 402 17.86 -15.25 -19.44
C LEU A 402 17.36 -16.61 -19.96
N ASN A 403 17.80 -17.01 -21.16
CA ASN A 403 17.45 -18.29 -21.73
C ASN A 403 18.10 -19.41 -20.86
N PRO A 404 17.32 -20.29 -20.20
CA PRO A 404 17.89 -21.33 -19.33
C PRO A 404 18.83 -22.28 -20.07
N SER A 405 18.81 -22.28 -21.42
CA SER A 405 19.79 -22.96 -22.26
C SER A 405 21.22 -22.43 -22.16
N GLU A 406 21.44 -21.21 -21.66
CA GLU A 406 22.76 -20.59 -21.48
C GLU A 406 23.38 -20.88 -20.10
N GLY A 407 22.61 -21.48 -19.19
CA GLY A 407 23.04 -21.83 -17.83
C GLY A 407 22.96 -20.65 -16.85
N MET A 408 23.20 -20.95 -15.56
CA MET A 408 23.15 -19.96 -14.47
C MET A 408 24.06 -18.74 -14.76
N PRO A 409 23.52 -17.51 -14.67
CA PRO A 409 24.29 -16.29 -14.85
C PRO A 409 25.49 -16.20 -13.91
N ALA A 410 26.57 -15.59 -14.38
CA ALA A 410 27.72 -15.32 -13.53
C ALA A 410 27.34 -14.32 -12.42
N PHE A 411 27.53 -14.69 -11.16
CA PHE A 411 27.32 -13.80 -10.02
C PHE A 411 28.47 -13.85 -9.01
N THR A 412 28.57 -12.78 -8.21
CA THR A 412 29.40 -12.71 -7.00
C THR A 412 28.62 -11.96 -5.94
N VAL A 413 28.28 -12.64 -4.83
CA VAL A 413 27.48 -12.07 -3.74
C VAL A 413 28.12 -12.33 -2.39
N PRO A 414 27.94 -11.44 -1.39
CA PRO A 414 28.33 -11.74 -0.01
C PRO A 414 27.75 -13.06 0.49
N ARG A 415 28.47 -13.74 1.38
CA ARG A 415 28.02 -15.01 1.97
C ARG A 415 27.57 -14.80 3.42
N LEU A 416 26.48 -15.43 3.81
CA LEU A 416 26.10 -15.54 5.22
C LEU A 416 27.21 -16.24 6.02
N GLY A 417 27.64 -15.65 7.14
CA GLY A 417 28.82 -16.09 7.89
C GLY A 417 30.17 -15.58 7.33
N GLY A 418 30.12 -14.62 6.40
CA GLY A 418 31.29 -13.92 5.88
C GLY A 418 31.91 -14.58 4.64
N GLY A 419 32.65 -13.77 3.88
CA GLY A 419 33.24 -14.16 2.58
C GLY A 419 32.31 -13.85 1.40
N GLN A 420 32.59 -14.47 0.27
CA GLN A 420 31.88 -14.29 -1.00
C GLN A 420 31.46 -15.65 -1.55
N LEU A 421 30.33 -15.68 -2.25
CA LEU A 421 29.83 -16.81 -3.02
C LEU A 421 29.87 -16.42 -4.50
N ARG A 422 30.56 -17.21 -5.33
CA ARG A 422 30.74 -16.94 -6.75
C ARG A 422 30.28 -18.12 -7.58
N TRP A 423 29.52 -17.87 -8.65
CA TRP A 423 29.13 -18.95 -9.56
C TRP A 423 30.33 -19.66 -10.18
N ALA A 424 31.40 -18.89 -10.50
CA ALA A 424 32.62 -19.41 -11.10
C ALA A 424 33.30 -20.53 -10.30
N ASP A 425 33.07 -20.62 -8.98
CA ASP A 425 33.63 -21.67 -8.11
C ASP A 425 33.00 -23.05 -8.37
N TYR A 426 31.88 -23.09 -9.11
CA TYR A 426 31.08 -24.28 -9.36
C TYR A 426 31.07 -24.73 -10.83
N ASN A 427 31.74 -24.00 -11.72
CA ASN A 427 31.81 -24.32 -13.15
C ASN A 427 32.26 -25.77 -13.42
N GLY A 428 31.56 -26.45 -14.33
CA GLY A 428 31.88 -27.82 -14.75
C GLY A 428 31.43 -28.91 -13.77
N LYS A 429 30.62 -28.59 -12.76
CA LYS A 429 30.11 -29.55 -11.78
C LYS A 429 28.59 -29.43 -11.63
N PRO A 430 27.88 -30.53 -11.34
CA PRO A 430 26.48 -30.46 -10.97
C PRO A 430 26.30 -29.76 -9.62
N VAL A 431 25.31 -28.88 -9.54
CA VAL A 431 25.01 -28.06 -8.36
C VAL A 431 23.52 -28.13 -8.05
N VAL A 432 23.18 -28.20 -6.77
CA VAL A 432 21.81 -28.02 -6.30
C VAL A 432 21.71 -26.66 -5.62
N VAL A 433 20.76 -25.84 -6.08
CA VAL A 433 20.58 -24.47 -5.61
C VAL A 433 19.21 -24.36 -4.94
N ALA A 434 19.17 -23.92 -3.68
CA ALA A 434 17.92 -23.51 -3.03
C ALA A 434 17.83 -21.98 -3.08
N ALA A 435 16.81 -21.44 -3.75
CA ALA A 435 16.56 -20.01 -3.86
C ALA A 435 15.25 -19.65 -3.13
N GLY A 436 15.18 -18.50 -2.45
CA GLY A 436 14.03 -18.18 -1.61
C GLY A 436 14.23 -17.02 -0.63
N ASP A 437 13.23 -16.83 0.23
CA ASP A 437 13.45 -16.11 1.49
C ASP A 437 14.43 -16.87 2.41
N VAL A 438 14.98 -16.19 3.41
CA VAL A 438 16.03 -16.76 4.27
C VAL A 438 15.54 -17.98 5.07
N THR A 439 14.27 -18.04 5.44
CA THR A 439 13.68 -19.13 6.24
C THR A 439 13.53 -20.38 5.38
N ASP A 440 12.98 -20.21 4.18
CA ASP A 440 12.80 -21.28 3.19
C ASP A 440 14.14 -21.85 2.74
N VAL A 441 15.09 -20.98 2.38
CA VAL A 441 16.45 -21.39 1.99
C VAL A 441 17.13 -22.13 3.14
N ALA A 442 17.05 -21.63 4.37
CA ALA A 442 17.69 -22.27 5.51
C ALA A 442 17.11 -23.66 5.82
N ALA A 443 15.80 -23.84 5.65
CA ALA A 443 15.16 -25.14 5.79
C ALA A 443 15.57 -26.10 4.66
N ALA A 444 15.48 -25.64 3.41
CA ALA A 444 15.81 -26.40 2.22
C ALA A 444 17.27 -26.87 2.23
N VAL A 445 18.24 -25.98 2.50
CA VAL A 445 19.66 -26.38 2.46
C VAL A 445 20.04 -27.35 3.57
N ARG A 446 19.41 -27.27 4.75
CA ARG A 446 19.62 -28.26 5.82
C ARG A 446 19.12 -29.64 5.43
N ARG A 447 17.98 -29.67 4.75
CA ARG A 447 17.40 -30.90 4.24
C ARG A 447 18.24 -31.49 3.11
N LEU A 448 18.62 -30.67 2.13
CA LEU A 448 19.49 -31.07 1.02
C LEU A 448 20.85 -31.56 1.50
N ALA A 449 21.45 -30.92 2.50
CA ALA A 449 22.73 -31.36 3.08
C ALA A 449 22.66 -32.80 3.62
N LYS A 450 21.54 -33.20 4.24
CA LYS A 450 21.35 -34.59 4.71
C LYS A 450 21.29 -35.59 3.55
N LEU A 451 20.81 -35.16 2.39
CA LEU A 451 20.63 -36.00 1.20
C LEU A 451 21.86 -36.03 0.27
N THR A 452 22.85 -35.16 0.49
CA THR A 452 23.98 -34.92 -0.44
C THR A 452 25.36 -34.99 0.25
N SER A 453 25.51 -35.88 1.23
CA SER A 453 26.76 -36.05 2.00
C SER A 453 27.26 -34.75 2.64
N GLY A 454 26.35 -33.97 3.22
CA GLY A 454 26.64 -32.66 3.82
C GLY A 454 26.74 -31.53 2.81
N GLY A 455 26.10 -31.65 1.63
CA GLY A 455 26.14 -30.62 0.58
C GLY A 455 27.35 -30.71 -0.34
N LYS A 456 28.02 -31.88 -0.40
CA LYS A 456 29.28 -32.06 -1.15
C LYS A 456 29.15 -32.87 -2.43
N SER A 457 28.14 -33.75 -2.53
CA SER A 457 27.95 -34.59 -3.71
C SER A 457 26.45 -34.85 -3.96
N PRO A 458 25.82 -34.14 -4.92
CA PRO A 458 26.31 -32.93 -5.60
C PRO A 458 26.51 -31.75 -4.63
N THR A 459 27.18 -30.70 -5.10
CA THR A 459 27.41 -29.49 -4.29
C THR A 459 26.07 -28.79 -4.06
N VAL A 460 25.80 -28.36 -2.82
CA VAL A 460 24.59 -27.60 -2.49
C VAL A 460 24.97 -26.17 -2.12
N ILE A 461 24.23 -25.19 -2.65
CA ILE A 461 24.32 -23.78 -2.26
C ILE A 461 22.92 -23.21 -2.02
N GLY A 462 22.82 -22.13 -1.25
CA GLY A 462 21.59 -21.34 -1.13
C GLY A 462 21.77 -19.93 -1.68
N LEU A 463 20.68 -19.34 -2.18
CA LEU A 463 20.61 -17.96 -2.66
C LEU A 463 19.38 -17.31 -2.03
N THR A 464 19.55 -16.27 -1.23
CA THR A 464 18.40 -15.59 -0.62
C THR A 464 18.20 -14.19 -1.18
N TRP A 465 16.95 -13.85 -1.51
CA TRP A 465 16.54 -12.51 -1.99
C TRP A 465 15.98 -11.61 -0.89
N ASP A 466 16.07 -12.03 0.38
CA ASP A 466 15.54 -11.27 1.52
C ASP A 466 16.03 -9.81 1.46
N THR A 467 15.11 -8.85 1.49
CA THR A 467 15.38 -7.43 1.20
C THR A 467 15.72 -6.63 2.45
N VAL A 468 15.85 -7.27 3.61
CA VAL A 468 16.16 -6.59 4.89
C VAL A 468 17.62 -6.12 4.91
N GLY A 469 17.92 -5.01 4.23
CA GLY A 469 19.24 -4.37 4.16
C GLY A 469 19.31 -3.19 3.18
N ASP A 470 20.43 -2.46 3.22
CA ASP A 470 20.75 -1.36 2.31
C ASP A 470 20.96 -1.89 0.88
N LYS A 471 20.12 -1.45 -0.08
CA LYS A 471 20.21 -1.84 -1.50
C LYS A 471 21.54 -1.45 -2.15
N GLU A 472 22.18 -0.38 -1.68
CA GLU A 472 23.45 0.11 -2.22
C GLU A 472 24.65 -0.64 -1.60
N HIS A 473 24.49 -1.15 -0.37
CA HIS A 473 25.54 -1.88 0.36
C HIS A 473 24.98 -3.10 1.08
N PRO A 474 24.62 -4.16 0.35
CA PRO A 474 23.82 -5.19 0.94
C PRO A 474 24.71 -6.20 1.68
N ALA A 475 25.21 -5.77 2.83
CA ALA A 475 25.87 -6.62 3.79
C ALA A 475 24.80 -7.40 4.57
N PRO A 476 25.04 -8.69 4.90
CA PRO A 476 24.12 -9.45 5.71
C PRO A 476 23.85 -8.77 7.05
N THR A 477 22.59 -8.39 7.31
CA THR A 477 22.22 -7.78 8.58
C THR A 477 22.31 -8.79 9.72
N ALA A 478 22.50 -8.32 10.95
CA ALA A 478 22.49 -9.18 12.13
C ALA A 478 21.16 -9.95 12.28
N GLU A 479 20.06 -9.38 11.79
CA GLU A 479 18.76 -10.03 11.75
C GLU A 479 18.72 -11.23 10.81
N ILE A 480 19.19 -11.07 9.57
CA ILE A 480 19.22 -12.14 8.58
C ILE A 480 20.14 -13.26 9.04
N GLN A 481 21.31 -12.93 9.61
CA GLN A 481 22.21 -13.93 10.18
C GLN A 481 21.55 -14.72 11.31
N ARG A 482 20.75 -14.05 12.15
CA ARG A 482 20.00 -14.69 13.23
C ARG A 482 18.86 -15.57 12.69
N LYS A 483 18.10 -15.12 11.68
CA LYS A 483 17.03 -15.90 11.03
C LYS A 483 17.59 -17.15 10.34
N ALA A 484 18.67 -16.99 9.58
CA ALA A 484 19.35 -18.10 8.92
C ALA A 484 19.90 -19.11 9.92
N GLY A 485 20.46 -18.65 11.04
CA GLY A 485 21.16 -19.47 12.01
C GLY A 485 22.41 -20.13 11.42
N GLN A 486 22.86 -21.23 12.02
CA GLN A 486 23.97 -22.00 11.46
C GLN A 486 23.49 -22.79 10.24
N LEU A 487 24.21 -22.64 9.12
CA LEU A 487 23.90 -23.25 7.84
C LEU A 487 24.98 -24.29 7.48
N PRO A 488 24.59 -25.48 6.99
CA PRO A 488 25.54 -26.54 6.65
C PRO A 488 26.24 -26.33 5.31
N VAL A 489 25.80 -25.36 4.52
CA VAL A 489 26.31 -25.06 3.17
C VAL A 489 26.44 -23.55 2.97
N PRO A 490 27.21 -23.09 1.96
CA PRO A 490 27.29 -21.68 1.60
C PRO A 490 25.93 -21.12 1.16
N VAL A 491 25.56 -19.95 1.69
CA VAL A 491 24.35 -19.22 1.29
C VAL A 491 24.72 -17.78 0.94
N GLY A 492 24.38 -17.34 -0.26
CA GLY A 492 24.64 -16.00 -0.79
C GLY A 492 23.54 -15.01 -0.40
N TYR A 493 23.92 -13.75 -0.16
CA TYR A 493 23.06 -12.66 0.26
C TYR A 493 23.59 -11.28 -0.21
N PRO A 494 22.72 -10.36 -0.67
CA PRO A 494 21.45 -10.66 -1.30
C PRO A 494 21.79 -11.26 -2.66
N ALA A 495 21.08 -12.30 -3.02
CA ALA A 495 21.27 -13.01 -4.26
C ALA A 495 20.07 -12.75 -5.18
N THR A 496 19.53 -11.54 -5.19
CA THR A 496 18.28 -11.19 -5.88
C THR A 496 18.30 -11.62 -7.34
N GLU A 497 19.27 -11.17 -8.13
CA GLU A 497 19.36 -11.53 -9.56
C GLU A 497 19.46 -13.05 -9.81
N PRO A 498 20.43 -13.80 -9.24
CA PRO A 498 20.54 -15.23 -9.52
C PRO A 498 19.44 -16.08 -8.87
N ALA A 499 18.82 -15.61 -7.78
CA ALA A 499 17.69 -16.29 -7.16
C ALA A 499 16.41 -16.08 -7.97
N VAL A 500 16.16 -14.86 -8.46
CA VAL A 500 15.06 -14.53 -9.37
C VAL A 500 15.21 -15.31 -10.68
N TRP A 501 16.41 -15.37 -11.28
CA TRP A 501 16.65 -16.20 -12.47
C TRP A 501 16.21 -17.66 -12.28
N LEU A 502 16.47 -18.24 -11.10
CA LEU A 502 16.11 -19.63 -10.83
C LEU A 502 14.60 -19.81 -10.61
N SER A 503 13.95 -18.84 -9.95
CA SER A 503 12.49 -18.81 -9.82
C SER A 503 11.82 -18.64 -11.18
N ASP A 504 12.35 -17.76 -12.02
CA ASP A 504 11.89 -17.52 -13.39
C ASP A 504 12.01 -18.79 -14.24
N ALA A 505 13.14 -19.48 -14.17
CA ALA A 505 13.34 -20.76 -14.86
C ALA A 505 12.33 -21.83 -14.41
N ALA A 506 11.82 -21.74 -13.18
CA ALA A 506 10.79 -22.64 -12.64
C ALA A 506 9.36 -22.18 -12.92
N GLY A 507 9.17 -21.00 -13.49
CA GLY A 507 7.84 -20.38 -13.62
C GLY A 507 7.19 -20.10 -12.27
N ILE A 508 8.00 -19.89 -11.22
CA ILE A 508 7.55 -19.59 -9.86
C ILE A 508 7.69 -18.08 -9.65
N ASP A 509 6.62 -17.45 -9.15
CA ASP A 509 6.67 -16.05 -8.74
C ASP A 509 7.65 -15.90 -7.55
N PRO A 510 8.64 -14.98 -7.61
CA PRO A 510 9.52 -14.67 -6.48
C PRO A 510 8.80 -14.27 -5.19
N SER A 511 7.51 -13.92 -5.24
CA SER A 511 6.65 -13.68 -4.08
C SER A 511 6.21 -14.97 -3.35
N GLN A 512 6.39 -16.14 -3.96
CA GLN A 512 6.03 -17.47 -3.42
C GLN A 512 7.20 -18.18 -2.72
N SER A 513 6.89 -19.32 -2.08
CA SER A 513 7.79 -20.19 -1.34
C SER A 513 8.90 -20.80 -2.22
N GLY A 514 9.97 -20.07 -2.49
CA GLY A 514 11.27 -20.53 -3.02
C GLY A 514 11.30 -21.54 -4.18
N VAL A 515 12.50 -22.04 -4.50
CA VAL A 515 12.72 -23.10 -5.51
C VAL A 515 13.98 -23.90 -5.21
N ILE A 516 13.96 -25.19 -5.53
CA ILE A 516 15.14 -26.07 -5.56
C ILE A 516 15.47 -26.39 -7.02
N GLY A 517 16.57 -25.83 -7.51
CA GLY A 517 17.12 -26.13 -8.85
C GLY A 517 18.21 -27.18 -8.81
N PHE A 518 18.11 -28.17 -9.69
CA PHE A 518 19.14 -29.17 -9.95
C PHE A 518 19.81 -28.80 -11.27
N LEU A 519 21.04 -28.27 -11.19
CA LEU A 519 21.78 -27.73 -12.33
C LEU A 519 22.86 -28.72 -12.76
N ASP A 520 22.93 -28.98 -14.07
CA ASP A 520 23.96 -29.84 -14.64
C ASP A 520 25.35 -29.18 -14.63
N SER A 521 26.36 -29.85 -15.18
CA SER A 521 27.74 -29.33 -15.24
C SER A 521 27.92 -28.04 -16.05
N LYS A 522 26.93 -27.64 -16.86
CA LYS A 522 26.89 -26.38 -17.62
C LYS A 522 26.13 -25.30 -16.87
N GLY A 523 25.56 -25.59 -15.70
CA GLY A 523 24.70 -24.68 -14.98
C GLY A 523 23.27 -24.62 -15.51
N ILE A 524 22.87 -25.55 -16.38
CA ILE A 524 21.53 -25.57 -16.96
C ILE A 524 20.62 -26.36 -16.01
N PRO A 525 19.44 -25.84 -15.62
CA PRO A 525 18.50 -26.57 -14.77
C PRO A 525 17.99 -27.82 -15.50
N SER A 526 18.27 -29.00 -14.94
CA SER A 526 17.72 -30.27 -15.42
C SER A 526 16.39 -30.61 -14.74
N THR A 527 16.18 -30.11 -13.53
CA THR A 527 14.95 -30.31 -12.73
C THR A 527 14.78 -29.15 -11.78
N LEU A 528 13.53 -28.72 -11.57
CA LEU A 528 13.15 -27.66 -10.64
C LEU A 528 12.01 -28.21 -9.77
N LEU A 529 12.13 -28.03 -8.45
CA LEU A 529 11.16 -28.52 -7.47
C LEU A 529 10.79 -27.39 -6.50
N PRO A 530 9.55 -27.37 -5.98
CA PRO A 530 9.22 -26.48 -4.88
C PRO A 530 9.97 -26.89 -3.58
N PRO A 531 10.20 -25.99 -2.62
CA PRO A 531 10.92 -26.27 -1.37
C PRO A 531 10.29 -27.36 -0.49
N ASP A 532 8.97 -27.56 -0.61
CA ASP A 532 8.20 -28.56 0.12
C ASP A 532 8.17 -29.94 -0.57
N ALA A 533 8.73 -30.08 -1.78
CA ALA A 533 8.82 -31.35 -2.51
C ALA A 533 9.36 -32.48 -1.63
N SER A 534 8.83 -33.69 -1.72
CA SER A 534 9.16 -34.81 -0.82
C SER A 534 10.61 -35.29 -0.97
N ASP A 535 11.13 -35.99 0.05
CA ASP A 535 12.49 -36.55 0.01
C ASP A 535 12.65 -37.56 -1.14
N ALA A 536 11.56 -38.21 -1.56
CA ALA A 536 11.56 -39.14 -2.67
C ALA A 536 11.72 -38.42 -4.02
N GLU A 537 11.06 -37.29 -4.21
CA GLU A 537 11.19 -36.44 -5.40
C GLU A 537 12.61 -35.85 -5.48
N ILE A 538 13.12 -35.29 -4.38
CA ILE A 538 14.49 -34.76 -4.31
C ILE A 538 15.51 -35.86 -4.65
N ARG A 539 15.39 -37.06 -4.07
CA ARG A 539 16.30 -38.18 -4.40
C ARG A 539 16.18 -38.62 -5.86
N THR A 540 15.02 -38.45 -6.48
CA THR A 540 14.82 -38.77 -7.89
C THR A 540 15.53 -37.76 -8.79
N ALA A 541 15.37 -36.46 -8.51
CA ALA A 541 16.09 -35.40 -9.20
C ALA A 541 17.62 -35.53 -9.02
N LEU A 542 18.10 -35.83 -7.81
CA LEU A 542 19.53 -36.07 -7.55
C LEU A 542 20.12 -37.20 -8.39
N ARG A 543 19.37 -38.28 -8.65
CA ARG A 543 19.84 -39.39 -9.50
C ARG A 543 19.94 -39.01 -10.97
N GLN A 544 19.12 -38.04 -11.42
CA GLN A 544 19.11 -37.56 -12.81
C GLN A 544 20.23 -36.54 -13.09
N LEU A 545 20.88 -36.03 -12.05
CA LEU A 545 21.96 -35.05 -12.14
C LEU A 545 23.34 -35.66 -12.46
N HIS A 546 23.41 -37.00 -12.56
CA HIS A 546 24.63 -37.80 -12.70
C HIS A 546 24.82 -38.40 -14.08
#